data_AF-A0A2S9GR98-F1
#
_entry.id   AF-A0A2S9GR98-F1
#
_cell.length_a   1.000
_cell.length_b   1.000
_cell.length_c   1.000
_cell.angle_alpha   90.00
_cell.angle_beta   90.00
_cell.angle_gamma   90.00
#
_symmetry.space_group_name_H-M   'P 1'
#
loop_
_entity.id
_entity.type
_entity.pdbx_description
1 polymer ?
#
loop_
_entity_poly.entity_id
_entity_poly.type
_entity_poly.pdbx_seq_one_letter_code
_entity_poly.pdbx_strand_id
1 'polypeptide(L)' 'ILDYEAKWLDESIPALDGHTPRQAADDPTRRPDLIRLLDSFPTDAGRHAMNADRLRAALGLE' A
#
# COMPACT_ATOMS: atom_id res chain seq x y z
N ILE A 1 -8.77 -0.89 8.63
CA ILE A 1 -7.40 -0.31 8.51
C ILE A 1 -7.11 0.54 9.75
N LEU A 2 -5.87 0.58 10.23
CA LEU A 2 -5.43 1.37 11.40
C LEU A 2 -5.04 2.81 10.99
N ASP A 3 -4.95 3.75 11.94
CA ASP A 3 -4.65 5.17 11.64
C ASP A 3 -3.31 5.36 10.91
N TYR A 4 -2.27 4.63 11.33
CA TYR A 4 -0.96 4.70 10.69
C TYR A 4 -0.96 4.09 9.28
N GLU A 5 -1.75 3.03 9.05
CA GLU A 5 -1.92 2.43 7.72
C GLU A 5 -2.67 3.41 6.81
N ALA A 6 -3.71 4.08 7.32
CA ALA A 6 -4.45 5.09 6.58
C ALA A 6 -3.59 6.31 6.23
N LYS A 7 -2.76 6.79 7.16
CA LYS A 7 -1.79 7.86 6.89
C LYS A 7 -0.79 7.46 5.82
N TRP A 8 -0.26 6.24 5.89
CA TRP A 8 0.65 5.73 4.87
C TRP A 8 0.00 5.67 3.48
N LEU A 9 -1.29 5.34 3.38
CA LEU A 9 -2.02 5.35 2.10
C LEU A 9 -2.09 6.75 1.45
N ASP A 10 -1.96 7.81 2.25
CA ASP A 10 -1.94 9.21 1.81
C ASP A 10 -0.51 9.79 1.76
N GLU A 11 0.50 9.01 2.13
CA GLU A 11 1.91 9.43 2.12
C GLU A 11 2.52 9.21 0.74
N SER A 12 3.29 10.19 0.27
CA SER A 12 4.07 10.06 -0.97
C SER A 12 5.21 9.07 -0.80
N ILE A 13 5.20 8.00 -1.59
CA ILE A 13 6.20 6.93 -1.49
C ILE A 13 7.21 7.05 -2.62
N PRO A 14 8.52 7.16 -2.33
CA PRO A 14 9.55 7.19 -3.36
C PRO A 14 9.55 5.97 -4.30
N ALA A 15 9.22 4.78 -3.78
CA ALA A 15 9.10 3.55 -4.58
C ALA A 15 7.93 3.58 -5.57
N LEU A 16 6.96 4.49 -5.41
CA LEU A 16 5.84 4.71 -6.32
C LEU A 16 6.04 6.00 -7.14
N ASP A 17 7.28 6.34 -7.46
CA ASP A 17 7.63 7.57 -8.18
C ASP A 17 7.17 8.84 -7.43
N GLY A 18 7.13 8.79 -6.09
CA GLY A 18 6.66 9.88 -5.24
C GLY A 18 5.14 9.99 -5.09
N HIS A 19 4.37 9.04 -5.63
CA HIS A 19 2.91 9.01 -5.52
C HIS A 19 2.44 8.33 -4.24
N THR A 20 1.20 8.61 -3.87
CA THR A 20 0.55 7.90 -2.76
C THR A 20 0.04 6.54 -3.21
N PRO A 21 -0.06 5.55 -2.29
CA PRO A 21 -0.69 4.26 -2.58
C PRO A 21 -2.08 4.39 -3.19
N ARG A 22 -2.89 5.37 -2.74
CA ARG A 22 -4.21 5.63 -3.33
C ARG A 22 -4.12 6.06 -4.78
N GLN A 23 -3.20 6.97 -5.11
CA GLN A 23 -2.99 7.39 -6.50
C GLN A 23 -2.49 6.24 -7.37
N ALA A 24 -1.57 5.42 -6.86
CA ALA A 24 -1.05 4.27 -7.58
C ALA A 24 -2.11 3.15 -7.77
N ALA A 25 -3.08 3.03 -6.86
CA ALA A 25 -4.19 2.08 -7.02
C ALA A 25 -5.23 2.52 -8.06
N ASP A 26 -5.47 3.83 -8.15
CA ASP A 26 -6.40 4.43 -9.13
C ASP A 26 -5.80 4.46 -10.55
N ASP A 27 -4.47 4.54 -10.67
CA ASP A 27 -3.76 4.51 -11.94
C ASP A 27 -3.41 3.06 -12.38
N PRO A 28 -4.01 2.53 -13.45
CA PRO A 28 -3.77 1.16 -13.91
C PRO A 28 -2.32 0.89 -14.34
N THR A 29 -1.57 1.93 -14.72
CA THR A 29 -0.16 1.79 -15.14
C THR A 29 0.78 1.64 -13.94
N ARG A 30 0.37 2.11 -12.75
CA ARG A 30 1.17 2.12 -11.51
C ARG A 30 0.71 1.11 -10.48
N ARG A 31 -0.52 0.62 -10.61
CA ARG A 31 -1.05 -0.51 -9.84
C ARG A 31 -0.07 -1.70 -9.74
N PRO A 32 0.64 -2.14 -10.82
CA PRO A 32 1.63 -3.21 -10.69
C PRO A 32 2.80 -2.88 -9.74
N ASP A 33 3.31 -1.64 -9.72
CA ASP A 33 4.38 -1.23 -8.80
C ASP A 33 3.89 -1.23 -7.35
N LEU A 34 2.66 -0.78 -7.12
CA LEU A 34 2.01 -0.86 -5.80
C LEU A 34 1.83 -2.31 -5.35
N ILE A 35 1.40 -3.21 -6.23
CA ILE A 35 1.26 -4.63 -5.89
C ILE A 35 2.62 -5.24 -5.53
N ARG A 36 3.68 -4.93 -6.28
CA ARG A 36 5.05 -5.40 -5.98
C ARG A 36 5.57 -4.87 -4.65
N LEU A 37 5.28 -3.62 -4.32
CA LEU A 37 5.60 -3.04 -3.02
C LEU A 37 4.86 -3.76 -1.90
N LEU A 38 3.56 -4.01 -2.05
CA LEU A 38 2.76 -4.74 -1.06
C LEU A 38 3.16 -6.22 -0.93
N ASP A 39 3.75 -6.81 -1.97
CA ASP A 39 4.30 -8.17 -1.96
C ASP A 39 5.64 -8.25 -1.22
N SER A 40 6.42 -7.17 -1.21
CA SER A 40 7.69 -7.12 -0.47
C SER A 40 7.51 -7.00 1.05
N PHE A 41 6.28 -6.85 1.53
CA PHE A 41 6.01 -6.68 2.95
C PHE A 41 6.04 -8.04 3.64
N PRO A 42 6.71 -8.15 4.81
CA PRO A 42 6.78 -9.41 5.52
C PRO A 42 5.38 -9.85 5.93
N THR A 43 5.01 -11.09 5.59
CA THR A 43 3.71 -11.68 5.94
C THR A 43 3.53 -11.84 7.45
N ASP A 44 4.64 -11.97 8.19
CA ASP A 44 4.71 -12.02 9.66
C ASP A 44 5.08 -10.66 10.26
N ALA A 45 4.56 -9.59 9.65
CA ALA A 45 4.49 -8.28 10.27
C ALA A 45 3.65 -8.39 11.56
N GLY A 46 4.30 -8.56 12.71
CA GLY A 46 3.64 -8.62 14.02
C GLY A 46 2.67 -7.45 14.27
N ARG A 47 2.01 -7.44 15.44
CA ARG A 47 0.84 -6.57 15.77
C ARG A 47 0.95 -5.06 15.45
N HIS A 48 2.15 -4.53 15.17
CA HIS A 48 2.42 -3.12 14.85
C HIS A 48 2.96 -2.84 13.44
N ALA A 49 3.16 -3.86 12.60
CA ALA A 49 3.65 -3.66 11.25
C ALA A 49 2.50 -3.54 10.23
N MET A 50 2.83 -3.07 9.02
CA MET A 50 1.84 -2.83 7.97
C MET A 50 1.33 -4.14 7.39
N ASN A 51 0.03 -4.35 7.53
CA ASN A 51 -0.59 -5.55 7.01
C ASN A 51 -0.98 -5.33 5.54
N ALA A 52 -0.26 -5.99 4.63
CA ALA A 52 -0.45 -5.82 3.20
C ALA A 52 -1.84 -6.26 2.71
N ASP A 53 -2.48 -7.23 3.37
CA ASP A 53 -3.85 -7.65 3.07
C ASP A 53 -4.86 -6.53 3.39
N ARG A 54 -4.75 -5.92 4.58
CA ARG A 54 -5.57 -4.76 4.96
C ARG A 54 -5.37 -3.56 4.04
N LEU A 55 -4.14 -3.34 3.56
CA LEU A 55 -3.84 -2.27 2.60
C LEU A 55 -4.49 -2.56 1.24
N ARG A 56 -4.40 -3.79 0.73
CA ARG A 56 -5.06 -4.20 -0.53
C ARG A 56 -6.57 -3.99 -0.46
N ALA A 57 -7.21 -4.44 0.62
CA ALA A 57 -8.65 -4.23 0.84
C ALA A 57 -9.02 -2.73 0.89
N ALA A 58 -8.22 -1.91 1.58
CA ALA A 58 -8.47 -0.47 1.65
C ALA A 58 -8.25 0.27 0.32
N LEU A 59 -7.46 -0.31 -0.58
CA LEU A 59 -7.18 0.20 -1.92
C LEU A 59 -8.12 -0.38 -3.00
N GLY A 60 -9.02 -1.29 -2.64
CA GLY A 60 -9.93 -1.95 -3.59
C GLY A 60 -9.22 -2.87 -4.59
N LEU A 61 -8.12 -3.50 -4.16
CA LEU A 61 -7.28 -4.37 -4.99
C LEU A 61 -7.59 -5.88 -4.81
N GLU A 62 -8.83 -6.21 -4.44
CA GLU A 62 -9.30 -7.61 -4.25
C GLU A 62 -9.53 -8.35 -5.57
#